data_AF-A0A3A5AJE7-F1
#
_entry.id   AF-A0A3A5AJE7-F1
#
_cell.length_a   1.000
_cell.length_b   1.000
_cell.length_c   1.000
_cell.angle_alpha   90.00
_cell.angle_beta   90.00
_cell.angle_gamma   90.00
#
_symmetry.space_group_name_H-M   'P 1'
#
loop_
_entity.id
_entity.type
_entity.pdbx_description
1 polymer ?
#
loop_
_entity_poly.entity_id
_entity_poly.type
_entity_poly.pdbx_seq_one_letter_code
_entity_poly.pdbx_strand_id
1 'polypeptide(L)' 'MKRNKRTMVMAHEELTPLTEHILSQMGNEGSSIRKRLKHFYRERATNDPIPYEEPLEQAM' A
#
# COMPACT_ATOMS: atom_id res chain seq x y z
N MET A 1 1.16 27.47 -14.28
CA MET A 1 0.67 26.85 -13.03
C MET A 1 1.07 25.38 -13.04
N LYS A 2 2.01 24.94 -12.19
CA LYS A 2 2.49 23.54 -12.22
C LYS A 2 1.51 22.67 -11.42
N ARG A 3 0.74 21.82 -12.11
CA ARG A 3 -0.24 20.91 -11.48
C ARG A 3 0.54 19.79 -10.78
N ASN A 4 0.42 19.66 -9.46
CA ASN A 4 1.08 18.56 -8.76
C ASN A 4 0.44 17.21 -9.16
N LYS A 5 1.27 16.37 -9.78
CA LYS A 5 1.31 14.92 -9.59
C LYS A 5 1.81 14.62 -8.15
N ARG A 6 1.27 13.56 -7.53
CA ARG A 6 1.06 13.27 -6.08
C ARG A 6 2.04 12.28 -5.36
N THR A 7 1.47 11.19 -4.79
CA THR A 7 1.95 9.83 -4.31
C THR A 7 0.77 8.85 -4.33
N MET A 8 0.87 7.59 -4.83
CA MET A 8 -0.31 6.78 -5.28
C MET A 8 -0.49 5.39 -4.61
N VAL A 9 -1.74 4.87 -4.62
CA VAL A 9 -2.17 3.57 -4.09
C VAL A 9 -3.16 2.92 -5.06
N MET A 10 -2.68 1.92 -5.80
CA MET A 10 -3.51 0.83 -6.30
C MET A 10 -3.70 -0.15 -5.13
N ALA A 11 -4.89 -0.18 -4.55
CA ALA A 11 -5.19 -0.99 -3.35
C ALA A 11 -5.42 -2.46 -3.71
N HIS A 12 -4.35 -3.17 -4.07
CA HIS A 12 -4.39 -4.63 -4.17
C HIS A 12 -4.50 -5.25 -2.76
N GLU A 13 -5.39 -6.24 -2.59
CA GLU A 13 -5.60 -6.92 -1.30
C GLU A 13 -4.40 -7.81 -0.89
N GLU A 14 -3.57 -8.19 -1.88
CA GLU A 14 -2.33 -8.94 -1.68
C GLU A 14 -1.17 -8.03 -1.26
N LEU A 15 -0.44 -8.44 -0.23
CA LEU A 15 0.77 -7.76 0.23
C LEU A 15 1.96 -8.17 -0.64
N THR A 16 2.89 -7.24 -0.88
CA THR A 16 4.10 -7.56 -1.67
C THR A 16 4.94 -8.65 -0.99
N PRO A 17 5.70 -9.48 -1.74
CA PRO A 17 6.55 -10.50 -1.15
C PRO A 17 7.56 -9.95 -0.13
N LEU A 18 8.08 -8.74 -0.36
CA LEU A 18 8.97 -8.05 0.60
C LEU A 18 8.22 -7.66 1.88
N THR A 19 6.99 -7.15 1.76
CA THR A 19 6.13 -6.85 2.91
C THR A 19 5.81 -8.11 3.71
N GLU A 20 5.43 -9.21 3.06
CA GLU A 20 5.16 -10.48 3.75
C GLU A 20 6.42 -11.07 4.39
N HIS A 21 7.60 -10.90 3.78
CA HIS A 21 8.87 -11.29 4.38
C HIS A 21 9.19 -10.48 5.64
N ILE A 22 9.14 -9.15 5.59
CA ILE A 22 9.40 -8.28 6.76
C ILE A 22 8.46 -8.63 7.91
N LEU A 23 7.15 -8.78 7.62
CA LEU A 23 6.15 -9.13 8.63
C LEU A 23 6.35 -10.55 9.20
N SER A 24 6.96 -11.48 8.44
CA SER A 24 7.31 -12.80 8.98
C SER A 24 8.40 -12.74 10.07
N GLN A 25 9.36 -11.82 9.94
CA GLN A 25 10.46 -11.68 10.89
C GLN A 25 10.03 -11.01 12.22
N MET A 26 8.89 -10.32 12.22
CA MET A 26 8.31 -9.64 13.39
C MET A 26 7.38 -10.52 14.25
N GLY A 27 7.18 -11.81 13.89
CA GLY A 27 6.34 -12.74 14.65
C GLY A 27 4.91 -12.24 14.93
N ASN A 28 4.52 -12.17 16.20
CA ASN A 28 3.16 -11.82 16.63
C ASN A 28 2.75 -10.38 16.26
N GLU A 29 3.68 -9.42 16.30
CA GLU A 29 3.41 -8.05 15.89
C GLU A 29 3.23 -7.96 14.39
N GLY A 30 4.09 -8.65 13.62
CA GLY A 30 3.99 -8.76 12.17
C GLY A 30 2.69 -9.40 11.70
N SER A 31 2.24 -10.46 12.38
CA SER A 31 0.92 -11.09 12.17
C SER A 31 -0.24 -10.10 12.42
N SER A 32 -0.15 -9.31 13.47
CA SER A 32 -1.15 -8.28 13.80
C SER A 32 -1.19 -7.15 12.78
N ILE A 33 -0.02 -6.71 12.28
CA ILE A 33 0.10 -5.71 11.22
C ILE A 33 -0.40 -6.25 9.88
N ARG A 34 -0.02 -7.49 9.50
CA ARG A 34 -0.53 -8.21 8.31
C ARG A 34 -2.05 -8.19 8.26
N LYS A 35 -2.71 -8.55 9.37
CA LYS A 35 -4.18 -8.54 9.47
C LYS A 35 -4.75 -7.13 9.23
N ARG A 36 -4.20 -6.11 9.91
CA ARG A 36 -4.63 -4.71 9.75
C ARG A 36 -4.47 -4.19 8.32
N LEU A 37 -3.35 -4.51 7.66
CA LEU A 37 -3.09 -4.11 6.27
C LEU A 37 -4.09 -4.75 5.29
N LYS A 38 -4.38 -6.05 5.41
CA LYS A 38 -5.35 -6.73 4.52
C LYS A 38 -6.78 -6.18 4.72
N HIS A 39 -7.20 -5.86 5.95
CA HIS A 39 -8.45 -5.13 6.19
C HIS A 39 -8.44 -3.75 5.50
N PHE A 40 -7.40 -2.95 5.69
CA PHE A 40 -7.29 -1.61 5.09
C PHE A 40 -7.32 -1.64 3.54
N TYR A 41 -6.58 -2.55 2.91
CA TYR A 41 -6.59 -2.66 1.44
C TYR A 41 -7.93 -3.16 0.92
N ARG A 42 -8.59 -4.11 1.59
CA ARG A 42 -9.94 -4.55 1.24
C ARG A 42 -10.96 -3.41 1.36
N GLU A 43 -10.95 -2.65 2.45
CA GLU A 43 -11.80 -1.46 2.63
C GLU A 43 -11.55 -0.41 1.54
N ARG A 44 -10.29 -0.23 1.13
CA ARG A 44 -9.89 0.68 0.04
C ARG A 44 -10.18 0.15 -1.37
N ALA A 45 -10.41 -1.15 -1.54
CA ALA A 45 -10.83 -1.75 -2.80
C ALA A 45 -12.37 -1.78 -2.96
N THR A 46 -13.12 -1.81 -1.86
CA THR A 46 -14.60 -1.78 -1.87
C THR A 46 -15.21 -0.37 -1.88
N ASN A 47 -14.42 0.68 -1.66
CA ASN A 47 -14.84 2.08 -1.79
C ASN A 47 -14.17 2.68 -3.03
N ASP A 48 -14.91 3.47 -3.81
CA ASP A 48 -14.43 4.04 -5.07
C ASP A 48 -13.05 4.73 -4.97
N PRO A 49 -12.22 4.67 -6.02
CA PRO A 49 -10.82 5.05 -5.96
C PRO A 49 -10.64 6.57 -5.81
N ILE A 50 -10.53 7.03 -4.56
CA ILE A 50 -10.10 8.39 -4.22
C ILE A 50 -8.70 8.63 -4.87
N PRO A 51 -8.52 9.62 -5.76
CA PRO A 51 -7.30 9.76 -6.54
C PRO A 51 -6.07 10.21 -5.74
N TYR A 52 -5.43 9.24 -5.08
CA TYR A 52 -4.01 9.26 -4.69
C TYR A 52 -3.15 9.06 -6.00
N GLU A 53 -1.91 9.56 -6.09
CA GLU A 53 -1.77 10.81 -6.87
C GLU A 53 -0.66 11.18 -7.96
N GLU A 54 0.56 10.69 -8.33
CA GLU A 54 1.80 9.97 -7.85
C GLU A 54 3.14 10.78 -8.12
N PRO A 55 4.37 10.52 -7.57
CA PRO A 55 5.63 11.15 -8.01
C PRO A 55 6.59 10.17 -8.73
N LEU A 56 7.58 10.71 -9.45
CA LEU A 56 8.53 9.94 -10.25
C LEU A 56 9.92 9.81 -9.60
N GLU A 57 10.37 8.57 -9.38
CA GLU A 57 11.78 8.26 -9.63
C GLU A 57 11.94 7.97 -11.13
N GLN A 58 12.73 8.79 -11.82
CA GLN A 58 13.13 8.55 -13.19
C GLN A 58 14.65 8.49 -13.22
N ALA A 59 15.21 7.30 -13.43
CA ALA A 59 16.64 7.08 -13.42
C ALA A 59 17.29 7.54 -14.73
N MET A 60 17.93 8.72 -14.71
CA MET A 60 19.16 9.11 -15.41
C MET A 60 19.66 10.45 -14.86
#